data_AF-A0A1Z9PNU8-F1
#
_entry.id   AF-A0A1Z9PNU8-F1
#
_cell.length_a   1.000
_cell.length_b   1.000
_cell.length_c   1.000
_cell.angle_alpha   90.00
_cell.angle_beta   90.00
_cell.angle_gamma   90.00
#
_symmetry.space_group_name_H-M   'P 1'
#
loop_
_entity.id
_entity.type
_entity.pdbx_description
1 polymer ?
#
loop_
_entity_poly.entity_id
_entity_poly.type
_entity_poly.pdbx_seq_one_letter_code
_entity_poly.pdbx_strand_id
1 'polypeptide(L)'
;MKNNYDDLNDTFNTEIEVQEVNDSGSIKKHETEIVNDAEKDYKYARAQLYSLIEKGQETLNGVMELAGESASPRAYEVAGQVLKSTADITDKLADLQKKMKDLDEDKPNVPNTVTNNAVFVGSTTELQKMLKRGILNNNNSED
;
A
#
# COMPACT_ATOMS: atom_id res chain seq x y z
N MET A 1 13.17 -34.86 -31.46
CA MET A 1 11.81 -34.30 -31.30
C MET A 1 11.78 -33.03 -32.13
N LYS A 2 10.74 -32.81 -32.93
CA LYS A 2 10.61 -31.60 -33.75
C LYS A 2 10.11 -30.49 -32.82
N ASN A 3 10.90 -29.43 -32.63
CA ASN A 3 10.54 -28.38 -31.70
C ASN A 3 9.40 -27.57 -32.32
N ASN A 4 8.28 -27.42 -31.59
CA ASN A 4 7.05 -26.76 -32.07
C ASN A 4 7.19 -25.24 -32.31
N TYR A 5 8.41 -24.72 -32.39
CA TYR A 5 8.71 -23.30 -32.48
C TYR A 5 9.50 -22.95 -33.75
N ASP A 6 9.88 -23.94 -34.58
CA ASP A 6 10.61 -23.70 -35.84
C ASP A 6 9.80 -22.84 -36.82
N ASP A 7 8.48 -23.05 -36.91
CA ASP A 7 7.58 -22.26 -37.76
C ASP A 7 7.53 -20.78 -37.33
N LEU A 8 7.73 -20.49 -36.04
CA LEU A 8 7.78 -19.12 -35.52
C LEU A 8 9.10 -18.46 -35.87
N ASN A 9 10.22 -19.19 -35.82
CA ASN A 9 11.52 -18.67 -36.23
C ASN A 9 11.55 -18.28 -37.71
N ASP A 10 10.95 -19.10 -38.58
CA ASP A 10 10.84 -18.80 -40.02
C ASP A 10 9.91 -17.59 -40.28
N THR A 11 8.83 -17.44 -39.50
CA THR A 11 7.89 -16.32 -39.66
C THR A 11 8.52 -14.98 -39.26
N PHE A 12 9.35 -14.98 -38.21
CA PHE A 12 9.99 -13.76 -37.70
C PHE A 12 11.40 -13.54 -38.23
N ASN A 13 11.92 -14.47 -39.04
CA ASN A 13 13.25 -14.41 -39.65
C ASN A 13 14.36 -14.20 -38.61
N THR A 14 14.22 -14.86 -37.46
CA THR A 14 15.10 -14.73 -36.29
C THR A 14 15.73 -16.07 -35.95
N GLU A 15 17.06 -16.14 -35.92
CA GLU A 15 17.79 -17.31 -35.44
C GLU A 15 17.88 -17.24 -33.91
N ILE A 16 17.13 -18.08 -33.20
CA ILE A 16 17.20 -18.18 -31.74
C ILE A 16 18.31 -19.15 -31.35
N GLU A 17 19.41 -18.63 -30.79
CA GLU A 17 20.44 -19.42 -30.12
C GLU A 17 19.97 -19.76 -28.69
N VAL A 18 19.43 -20.96 -28.49
CA VAL A 18 18.96 -21.41 -27.18
C VAL A 18 20.16 -21.79 -26.32
N GLN A 19 20.50 -20.93 -25.36
CA GLN A 19 21.53 -21.23 -24.36
C GLN A 19 20.94 -22.11 -23.26
N GLU A 20 21.48 -23.33 -23.07
CA GLU A 20 21.08 -24.22 -21.98
C GLU A 20 21.54 -23.66 -20.62
N VAL A 21 20.62 -23.04 -19.88
CA VAL A 21 20.83 -22.68 -18.48
C VAL A 21 20.63 -23.91 -17.59
N ASN A 22 21.76 -24.49 -17.16
CA ASN A 22 21.80 -25.49 -16.09
C ASN A 22 21.60 -24.81 -14.74
N ASP A 23 20.36 -24.58 -14.32
CA ASP A 23 20.07 -24.15 -12.95
C ASP A 23 19.44 -25.28 -12.14
N SER A 24 20.32 -26.04 -11.47
CA SER A 24 19.99 -26.78 -10.27
C SER A 24 19.68 -25.80 -9.13
N GLY A 25 18.48 -25.25 -9.14
CA GLY A 25 17.99 -24.33 -8.12
C GLY A 25 16.57 -24.69 -7.72
N SER A 26 16.41 -25.46 -6.65
CA SER A 26 15.12 -25.75 -6.03
C SER A 26 14.37 -24.44 -5.74
N ILE A 27 13.29 -24.19 -6.48
CA ILE A 27 12.40 -23.04 -6.29
C ILE A 27 11.75 -23.17 -4.91
N LYS A 28 12.25 -22.41 -3.94
CA LYS A 28 11.55 -22.21 -2.66
C LYS A 28 10.30 -21.39 -2.97
N LYS A 29 9.13 -21.98 -2.73
CA LYS A 29 7.84 -21.29 -2.82
C LYS A 29 7.87 -20.08 -1.87
N HIS A 30 7.88 -18.88 -2.42
CA HIS A 30 7.98 -17.63 -1.67
C HIS A 30 6.60 -17.32 -1.05
N GLU A 31 6.36 -17.73 0.19
CA GLU A 31 5.09 -17.50 0.91
C GLU A 31 4.97 -16.06 1.49
N THR A 32 5.77 -15.11 0.99
CA THR A 32 5.87 -13.73 1.51
C THR A 32 5.56 -12.63 0.48
N GLU A 33 4.98 -12.93 -0.69
CA GLU A 33 4.80 -11.90 -1.75
C GLU A 33 3.50 -11.09 -1.63
N ILE A 34 2.44 -11.64 -1.02
CA ILE A 34 1.10 -11.03 -1.12
C ILE A 34 0.98 -9.70 -0.35
N VAL A 35 1.70 -9.54 0.77
CA VAL A 35 1.70 -8.30 1.57
C VAL A 35 2.57 -7.21 0.94
N ASN A 36 3.61 -7.61 0.19
CA ASN A 36 4.53 -6.68 -0.47
C ASN A 36 3.88 -6.02 -1.69
N ASP A 37 2.95 -6.72 -2.34
CA ASP A 37 2.30 -6.24 -3.56
C ASP A 37 1.39 -5.03 -3.31
N ALA A 38 0.62 -5.03 -2.23
CA ALA A 38 -0.28 -3.90 -1.91
C ALA A 38 0.47 -2.59 -1.63
N GLU A 39 1.57 -2.64 -0.87
CA GLU A 39 2.40 -1.45 -0.61
C GLU A 39 3.12 -0.99 -1.89
N LYS A 40 3.57 -1.93 -2.73
CA LYS A 40 4.19 -1.64 -4.01
C LYS A 40 3.21 -1.00 -4.99
N ASP A 41 1.99 -1.53 -5.10
CA ASP A 41 0.92 -0.99 -5.93
C ASP A 41 0.48 0.39 -5.46
N TYR A 42 0.38 0.59 -4.13
CA TYR A 42 0.12 1.90 -3.55
C TYR A 42 1.21 2.92 -3.93
N LYS A 43 2.50 2.56 -3.75
CA LYS A 43 3.63 3.45 -4.10
C LYS A 43 3.64 3.75 -5.59
N TYR A 44 3.40 2.75 -6.43
CA TYR A 44 3.33 2.91 -7.88
C TYR A 44 2.18 3.83 -8.27
N ALA A 45 0.96 3.57 -7.81
CA ALA A 45 -0.20 4.40 -8.09
C ALA A 45 0.02 5.86 -7.63
N ARG A 46 0.59 6.05 -6.43
CA ARG A 46 0.92 7.37 -5.90
C ARG A 46 1.96 8.11 -6.77
N ALA A 47 3.02 7.42 -7.20
CA ALA A 47 4.03 7.99 -8.09
C ALA A 47 3.44 8.38 -9.45
N GLN A 48 2.58 7.54 -10.03
CA GLN A 48 1.90 7.83 -11.29
C GLN A 48 0.98 9.06 -11.17
N LEU A 49 0.22 9.17 -10.07
CA LEU A 49 -0.62 10.35 -9.81
C LEU A 49 0.22 11.64 -9.69
N TYR A 50 1.36 11.60 -8.99
CA TYR A 50 2.26 12.75 -8.93
C TYR A 50 2.80 13.14 -10.32
N SER A 51 3.25 12.15 -11.11
CA SER A 51 3.74 12.42 -12.46
C SER A 51 2.66 13.03 -13.35
N LEU A 52 1.41 12.58 -13.22
CA LEU A 52 0.29 13.16 -13.96
C LEU A 52 -0.05 14.58 -13.52
N ILE A 53 0.04 14.90 -12.23
CA ILE A 53 -0.17 16.27 -11.72
C ILE A 53 0.90 17.21 -12.25
N GLU A 54 2.17 16.80 -12.20
CA GLU A 54 3.30 17.59 -12.71
C GLU A 54 3.14 17.85 -14.21
N LYS A 55 2.87 16.81 -15.00
CA LYS A 55 2.58 16.96 -16.44
C LYS A 55 1.33 17.80 -16.70
N GLY A 56 0.32 17.72 -15.84
CA GLY A 56 -0.88 18.52 -15.91
C GLY A 56 -0.59 20.01 -15.72
N GLN A 57 0.26 20.35 -14.76
CA GLN A 57 0.73 21.72 -14.53
C GLN A 57 1.61 22.25 -15.67
N GLU A 58 2.52 21.43 -16.19
CA GLU A 58 3.34 21.78 -17.36
C GLU A 58 2.47 22.02 -18.60
N THR A 59 1.52 21.11 -18.86
CA THR A 59 0.56 21.24 -19.96
C THR A 59 -0.28 22.50 -19.79
N LEU A 60 -0.76 22.78 -18.57
CA LEU A 60 -1.52 23.99 -18.29
C LEU A 60 -0.70 25.24 -18.61
N ASN A 61 0.56 25.29 -18.19
CA ASN A 61 1.45 26.41 -18.49
C ASN A 61 1.67 26.58 -20.00
N GLY A 62 1.96 25.50 -20.73
CA GLY A 62 2.14 25.56 -22.19
C GLY A 62 0.88 26.01 -22.93
N VAL A 63 -0.30 25.56 -22.49
CA VAL A 63 -1.58 26.03 -23.06
C VAL A 63 -1.83 27.50 -22.71
N MET A 64 -1.47 27.95 -21.51
CA MET A 64 -1.62 29.35 -21.11
C MET A 64 -0.66 30.29 -21.87
N GLU A 65 0.57 29.84 -22.14
CA GLU A 65 1.52 30.56 -23.00
C GLU A 65 0.95 30.73 -24.41
N LEU A 66 0.49 29.63 -25.02
CA LEU A 66 -0.18 29.67 -26.33
C LEU A 66 -1.45 30.53 -26.30
N ALA A 67 -2.23 30.49 -25.23
CA ALA A 67 -3.44 31.30 -25.07
C ALA A 67 -3.12 32.80 -25.00
N GLY A 68 -2.01 33.17 -24.31
CA GLY A 68 -1.53 34.55 -24.23
C GLY A 68 -1.02 35.07 -25.57
N GLU A 69 -0.24 34.27 -26.31
CA GLU A 69 0.26 34.64 -27.64
C GLU A 69 -0.84 34.75 -28.69
N SER A 70 -1.77 33.79 -28.70
CA SER A 70 -2.84 33.72 -29.70
C SER A 70 -4.08 34.55 -29.33
N ALA A 71 -4.18 35.03 -28.09
CA ALA A 71 -5.37 35.65 -27.50
C ALA A 71 -6.67 34.83 -27.77
N SER A 72 -6.55 33.50 -27.90
CA SER A 72 -7.63 32.63 -28.33
C SER A 72 -8.53 32.24 -27.15
N PRO A 73 -9.83 32.60 -27.16
CA PRO A 73 -10.77 32.17 -26.11
C PRO A 73 -10.86 30.65 -25.99
N ARG A 74 -10.66 29.93 -27.10
CA ARG A 74 -10.68 28.47 -27.12
C ARG A 74 -9.52 27.86 -26.35
N ALA A 75 -8.34 28.49 -26.40
CA ALA A 75 -7.17 28.01 -25.67
C ALA A 75 -7.39 28.12 -24.14
N TYR A 76 -8.02 29.20 -23.67
CA TYR A 76 -8.39 29.34 -22.26
C TYR A 76 -9.44 28.32 -21.79
N GLU A 77 -10.38 27.94 -22.66
CA GLU A 77 -11.34 26.88 -22.34
C GLU A 77 -10.64 25.52 -22.15
N VAL A 78 -9.70 25.19 -23.04
CA VAL A 78 -8.89 23.97 -22.93
C VAL A 78 -8.01 24.02 -21.68
N ALA A 79 -7.41 25.17 -21.37
CA ALA A 79 -6.67 25.36 -20.12
C ALA A 79 -7.55 25.09 -18.88
N GLY A 80 -8.79 25.57 -18.89
CA GLY A 80 -9.77 25.26 -17.84
C GLY A 80 -10.11 23.77 -17.73
N GLN A 81 -10.20 23.06 -18.86
CA GLN A 81 -10.40 21.60 -18.89
C GLN A 81 -9.19 20.84 -18.34
N VAL A 82 -7.97 21.25 -18.70
CA VAL A 82 -6.73 20.65 -18.17
C VAL A 82 -6.60 20.91 -16.67
N LEU A 83 -6.93 22.12 -16.21
CA LEU A 83 -6.95 22.45 -14.79
C LEU A 83 -7.95 21.58 -14.02
N LYS A 84 -9.17 21.42 -14.55
CA LYS A 84 -10.18 20.52 -13.97
C LYS A 84 -9.67 19.08 -13.89
N SER A 85 -9.12 18.56 -14.98
CA SER A 85 -8.55 17.20 -14.99
C SER A 85 -7.41 17.04 -13.98
N THR A 86 -6.57 18.08 -13.79
CA THR A 86 -5.48 18.07 -12.80
C THR A 86 -6.03 18.09 -11.37
N ALA A 87 -7.11 18.83 -11.12
CA ALA A 87 -7.82 18.83 -9.84
C ALA A 87 -8.41 17.45 -9.54
N ASP A 88 -9.11 16.83 -10.51
CA ASP A 88 -9.68 15.48 -10.35
C ASP A 88 -8.60 14.42 -10.04
N ILE A 89 -7.40 14.55 -10.63
CA ILE A 89 -6.25 13.67 -10.33
C ILE A 89 -5.71 13.92 -8.92
N THR A 90 -5.69 15.18 -8.48
CA THR A 90 -5.29 15.56 -7.12
C THR A 90 -6.26 15.00 -6.07
N ASP A 91 -7.57 15.03 -6.35
CA ASP A 91 -8.58 14.41 -5.48
C ASP A 91 -8.39 12.89 -5.41
N LYS A 92 -8.12 12.23 -6.54
CA LYS A 92 -7.78 10.79 -6.56
C LYS A 92 -6.54 10.46 -5.74
N LEU A 93 -5.56 11.35 -5.68
CA LEU A 93 -4.38 11.18 -4.82
C LEU A 93 -4.76 11.25 -3.33
N ALA A 94 -5.64 12.17 -2.94
CA ALA A 94 -6.15 12.24 -1.57
C ALA A 94 -7.00 11.01 -1.21
N ASP A 95 -7.83 10.53 -2.13
CA ASP A 95 -8.63 9.32 -1.94
C ASP A 95 -7.77 8.06 -1.84
N LEU A 96 -6.68 7.97 -2.60
CA LEU A 96 -5.71 6.87 -2.48
C LEU A 96 -5.10 6.82 -1.07
N GLN A 97 -4.75 7.99 -0.51
CA GLN A 97 -4.22 8.09 0.85
C GLN A 97 -5.23 7.64 1.90
N LYS A 98 -6.51 8.03 1.76
CA LYS A 98 -7.58 7.58 2.66
C LYS A 98 -7.76 6.06 2.58
N LYS A 99 -7.88 5.50 1.38
CA LYS A 99 -8.05 4.05 1.18
C LYS A 99 -6.92 3.23 1.78
N MET A 100 -5.67 3.68 1.65
CA MET A 100 -4.53 2.99 2.24
C MET A 100 -4.60 3.00 3.78
N LYS A 101 -5.00 4.13 4.36
CA LYS A 101 -5.19 4.24 5.81
C LYS A 101 -6.35 3.36 6.30
N ASP A 102 -7.47 3.36 5.59
CA ASP A 102 -8.64 2.53 5.93
C ASP A 102 -8.28 1.02 5.85
N LEU A 103 -7.53 0.60 4.83
CA LEU A 103 -7.00 -0.76 4.68
C LEU A 103 -6.06 -1.19 5.82
N ASP A 104 -5.31 -0.24 6.40
CA ASP A 104 -4.47 -0.49 7.57
C ASP A 104 -5.27 -0.55 8.88
N GLU A 105 -6.37 0.21 8.99
CA GLU A 105 -7.27 0.21 10.16
C GLU A 105 -8.14 -1.06 10.25
N ASP A 106 -8.45 -1.70 9.11
CA ASP A 106 -9.19 -2.98 9.05
C ASP A 106 -8.34 -4.20 9.47
N LYS A 107 -7.03 -4.04 9.71
CA LYS A 107 -6.25 -5.06 10.42
C LYS A 107 -6.74 -5.05 11.87
N PRO A 108 -7.20 -6.18 12.43
CA PRO A 108 -7.72 -6.20 13.79
C PRO A 108 -6.65 -5.64 14.71
N ASN A 109 -6.89 -4.43 15.19
CA ASN A 109 -6.16 -3.81 16.26
C ASN A 109 -6.40 -4.71 17.46
N VAL A 110 -5.55 -5.73 17.62
CA VAL A 110 -5.51 -6.57 18.82
C VAL A 110 -5.46 -5.56 19.95
N PRO A 111 -6.50 -5.47 20.79
CA PRO A 111 -6.55 -4.42 21.78
C PRO A 111 -5.35 -4.63 22.70
N ASN A 112 -4.32 -3.79 22.54
CA ASN A 112 -3.25 -3.62 23.52
C ASN A 112 -3.82 -2.89 24.75
N THR A 113 -4.99 -3.31 25.23
CA THR A 113 -5.46 -3.00 26.57
C THR A 113 -4.65 -3.88 27.51
N VAL A 114 -3.37 -3.54 27.68
CA VAL A 114 -2.63 -3.95 28.86
C VAL A 114 -3.30 -3.20 30.02
N THR A 115 -4.24 -3.86 30.70
CA THR A 115 -4.82 -3.43 31.97
C THR A 115 -3.75 -3.50 33.06
N ASN A 116 -2.70 -2.68 32.97
CA ASN A 116 -1.60 -2.63 33.94
C ASN A 116 -1.95 -1.81 35.20
N ASN A 117 -3.23 -1.51 35.39
CA ASN A 117 -3.69 -0.75 36.55
C ASN A 117 -4.99 -1.36 37.09
N ALA A 118 -4.87 -2.51 37.72
CA ALA A 118 -5.93 -3.01 38.61
C ALA A 118 -5.98 -2.12 39.86
N VAL A 119 -6.59 -0.95 39.74
CA VAL A 119 -6.88 -0.08 40.89
C VAL A 119 -7.95 -0.76 41.71
N PHE A 120 -7.56 -1.33 42.85
CA PHE A 120 -8.51 -1.85 43.81
C PHE A 120 -9.23 -0.69 44.49
N VAL A 121 -10.50 -0.48 44.12
CA VAL A 121 -11.38 0.50 44.77
C VAL A 121 -12.17 -0.18 45.89
N GLY A 122 -11.57 -0.21 47.08
CA GLY A 122 -12.17 -0.78 48.29
C GLY A 122 -11.45 -0.33 49.55
N SER A 123 -11.92 -0.72 50.73
CA SER A 123 -11.27 -0.35 51.99
C SER A 123 -9.92 -1.06 52.13
N THR A 124 -8.95 -0.42 52.79
CA THR A 124 -7.62 -1.01 53.08
C THR A 124 -7.74 -2.34 53.84
N THR A 125 -8.79 -2.48 54.66
CA THR A 125 -9.16 -3.72 55.36
C THR A 125 -9.49 -4.87 54.41
N GLU A 126 -10.15 -4.58 53.30
CA GLU A 126 -10.58 -5.59 52.32
C GLU A 126 -9.42 -6.05 51.43
N LEU A 127 -8.51 -5.13 51.09
CA LEU A 127 -7.21 -5.43 50.51
C LEU A 127 -6.38 -6.35 51.42
N GLN A 128 -6.30 -6.05 52.71
CA GLN A 128 -5.57 -6.89 53.67
C GLN A 128 -6.19 -8.29 53.79
N LYS A 129 -7.53 -8.41 53.78
CA LYS A 129 -8.21 -9.71 53.78
C LYS A 129 -7.92 -10.50 52.51
N MET A 130 -7.89 -9.85 51.35
CA MET A 130 -7.59 -10.48 50.06
C MET A 130 -6.13 -10.96 50.00
N LEU A 131 -5.17 -10.13 50.42
CA LEU A 131 -3.76 -10.51 50.52
C LEU A 131 -3.55 -11.65 51.51
N LYS A 132 -4.21 -11.60 52.67
CA LYS A 132 -4.12 -12.67 53.68
C LYS A 132 -4.71 -13.99 53.17
N ARG A 133 -5.81 -13.95 52.41
CA ARG A 133 -6.37 -15.13 51.75
C ARG A 133 -5.47 -15.64 50.61
N GLY A 134 -4.93 -14.75 49.79
CA GLY A 134 -4.07 -15.13 48.65
C GLY A 134 -2.70 -15.67 49.05
N ILE A 135 -2.11 -15.18 50.14
CA ILE A 135 -0.79 -15.61 50.62
C ILE A 135 -0.89 -16.79 51.61
N LEU A 136 -1.93 -16.86 52.46
CA LEU A 136 -2.00 -17.89 53.50
C LEU A 136 -2.78 -19.15 53.12
N ASN A 137 -3.70 -19.12 52.14
CA ASN A 137 -4.39 -20.36 51.72
C ASN A 137 -3.54 -21.29 50.85
N ASN A 138 -2.34 -20.88 50.43
CA ASN A 138 -1.44 -21.73 49.66
C ASN A 138 -0.54 -22.63 50.52
N ASN A 139 -0.62 -22.51 51.85
CA ASN A 139 0.24 -23.23 52.80
C ASN A 139 -0.49 -24.28 53.66
N ASN A 140 -1.78 -24.55 53.38
CA ASN A 140 -2.57 -25.55 54.12
C ASN A 140 -3.11 -26.65 53.19
N SER A 141 -2.24 -27.17 52.33
CA SER A 141 -2.47 -28.45 51.66
C SER A 141 -1.18 -29.25 51.64
N GLU A 142 -0.73 -29.66 52.82
CA GLU A 142 0.05 -30.86 53.06
C GLU A 142 -0.05 -31.14 54.58
N ASP A 143 -0.81 -32.21 54.87
CA ASP A 143 -1.17 -32.85 56.16
C ASP A 143 -2.12 -32.15 57.16
#